data_AF-A0A2N1BUM7-F1
#
_entry.id   AF-A0A2N1BUM7-F1
#
_cell.length_a   1.000
_cell.length_b   1.000
_cell.length_c   1.000
_cell.angle_alpha   90.00
_cell.angle_beta   90.00
_cell.angle_gamma   90.00
#
_symmetry.space_group_name_H-M   'P 1'
#
loop_
_entity.id
_entity.type
_entity.pdbx_description
1 polymer ?
#
loop_
_entity_poly.entity_id
_entity_poly.type
_entity_poly.pdbx_seq_one_letter_code
_entity_poly.pdbx_strand_id
1 'polypeptide(L)'
;MSNNNTLALVIVIFGLFAAMFVGNSVNKTWLEQSYVYDTYQTDSGSPAYIYKGKEVLISAIVPYQQSPLRQENLNKLIDDPLLAQQWVSDPADKITLLKPAFHFGLWSLLPAFITIALCLLTREPLTSLFSGIVVGSLMLGQYDLTDAVIIPSLAKEGTAALLLLYLWLLGGLLGIWSKTGAAQAFANYMTLHYVRGPRSAKVISWFLGILFFQGGTMSTVLVGTTVRPLADKANVSHEEMSYIVDSTASPIATIIAFNAWPAYVQALIFVPGVSFLATETDRLNFFFSSIPFSFYALFAVLGTLLLSVNITMFSGKRIRDAHQRALTTGQLDAHGARPLSAKELQHCDVPSGYNPHVLEFVLPLVTLIAIAVFTFIFLGSPKINWAFGTALLLSAGIALAKGMSLTNLIDGFGNGLKGVVLASVILMLAVIIGSISKEIGGGLYLVSQLGEQLPYWILPLILQLITMVIAFSTGTSWGTYAIAFPLAMPLAWAVCQSQGLENPEIYMMVCFATVLNGSVFGDQCSPISDTTILSAMTTGCDLMDHVKSQLVPATFAATFAACLWTLTVYLFA
;
A
#
# COMPACT_ATOMS: atom_id res chain seq x y z
N MET A 1 -17.19 15.04 18.83
CA MET A 1 -17.25 15.00 17.34
C MET A 1 -17.37 16.40 16.73
N SER A 2 -18.14 17.37 17.26
CA SER A 2 -18.27 18.69 16.58
C SER A 2 -16.99 19.54 16.56
N ASN A 3 -16.13 19.46 17.58
CA ASN A 3 -14.89 20.27 17.64
C ASN A 3 -13.85 19.87 16.57
N ASN A 4 -13.77 18.59 16.19
CA ASN A 4 -12.83 18.13 15.17
C ASN A 4 -13.23 18.61 13.77
N ASN A 5 -14.54 18.70 13.50
CA ASN A 5 -15.03 19.17 12.20
C ASN A 5 -14.74 20.66 11.99
N THR A 6 -14.91 21.48 13.04
CA THR A 6 -14.55 22.90 12.98
C THR A 6 -13.05 23.08 12.77
N LEU A 7 -12.22 22.31 13.48
CA LEU A 7 -10.77 22.37 13.32
C LEU A 7 -10.33 21.89 11.92
N ALA A 8 -10.96 20.84 11.38
CA ALA A 8 -10.69 20.34 10.04
C ALA A 8 -11.02 21.39 8.98
N LEU A 9 -12.18 22.05 9.13
CA LEU A 9 -12.58 23.16 8.26
C LEU A 9 -11.59 24.32 8.32
N VAL A 10 -11.08 24.67 9.51
CA VAL A 10 -10.03 25.70 9.67
C VAL A 10 -8.74 25.30 8.94
N ILE A 11 -8.32 24.03 9.05
CA ILE A 11 -7.12 23.52 8.35
C ILE A 11 -7.31 23.60 6.83
N VAL A 12 -8.47 23.20 6.31
CA VAL A 12 -8.77 23.32 4.87
C VAL A 12 -8.72 24.77 4.43
N ILE A 13 -9.43 25.67 5.14
CA ILE A 13 -9.47 27.10 4.79
C ILE A 13 -8.06 27.70 4.82
N PHE A 14 -7.28 27.42 5.87
CA PHE A 14 -5.89 27.84 5.96
C PHE A 14 -5.07 27.31 4.77
N GLY A 15 -5.20 26.02 4.44
CA GLY A 15 -4.53 25.40 3.30
C GLY A 15 -4.87 26.09 1.97
N LEU A 16 -6.13 26.43 1.74
CA LEU A 16 -6.57 27.14 0.53
C LEU A 16 -5.97 28.55 0.44
N PHE A 17 -6.04 29.34 1.52
CA PHE A 17 -5.44 30.69 1.53
C PHE A 17 -3.92 30.64 1.38
N ALA A 18 -3.25 29.70 2.07
CA ALA A 18 -1.82 29.50 1.93
C ALA A 18 -1.45 29.08 0.51
N ALA A 19 -2.21 28.19 -0.12
CA ALA A 19 -1.98 27.79 -1.51
C ALA A 19 -2.09 28.96 -2.50
N MET A 20 -3.12 29.79 -2.36
CA MET A 20 -3.28 30.99 -3.18
C MET A 20 -2.17 32.02 -2.95
N PHE A 21 -1.70 32.16 -1.71
CA PHE A 21 -0.56 33.02 -1.40
C PHE A 21 0.71 32.50 -2.06
N VAL A 22 0.97 31.19 -1.97
CA VAL A 22 2.16 30.56 -2.58
C VAL A 22 2.14 30.71 -4.09
N GLY A 23 1.03 30.39 -4.74
CA GLY A 23 0.92 30.47 -6.20
C GLY A 23 1.09 31.87 -6.77
N ASN A 24 0.80 32.93 -5.99
CA ASN A 24 0.86 34.31 -6.45
C ASN A 24 2.07 35.11 -5.94
N SER A 25 2.68 34.72 -4.82
CA SER A 25 3.64 35.58 -4.09
C SER A 25 4.94 34.88 -3.68
N VAL A 26 5.06 33.57 -3.83
CA VAL A 26 6.28 32.83 -3.48
C VAL A 26 7.06 32.50 -4.75
N ASN A 27 8.30 32.99 -4.81
CA ASN A 27 9.20 32.72 -5.94
C ASN A 27 9.63 31.25 -5.95
N LYS A 28 9.73 30.69 -7.17
CA LYS A 28 10.26 29.35 -7.40
C LYS A 28 11.76 29.34 -7.15
N THR A 29 12.25 28.36 -6.40
CA THR A 29 13.68 28.06 -6.28
C THR A 29 14.03 27.02 -7.32
N TRP A 30 14.90 27.37 -8.27
CA TRP A 30 15.31 26.49 -9.36
C TRP A 30 16.53 25.66 -9.00
N LEU A 31 16.46 24.38 -9.32
CA LEU A 31 17.52 23.39 -9.13
C LEU A 31 17.87 22.76 -10.48
N GLU A 32 19.16 22.55 -10.67
CA GLU A 32 19.71 21.80 -11.78
C GLU A 32 19.51 20.30 -11.52
N GLN A 33 18.85 19.60 -12.45
CA GLN A 33 18.82 18.14 -12.46
C GLN A 33 19.68 17.61 -13.60
N SER A 34 20.71 16.84 -13.24
CA SER A 34 21.60 16.16 -14.17
C SER A 34 21.19 14.70 -14.34
N TYR A 35 20.88 14.31 -15.58
CA TYR A 35 20.58 12.92 -15.94
C TYR A 35 21.73 12.33 -16.76
N VAL A 36 22.31 11.24 -16.28
CA VAL A 36 23.32 10.46 -17.00
C VAL A 36 22.61 9.38 -17.80
N TYR A 37 22.90 9.28 -19.09
CA TYR A 37 22.42 8.21 -19.95
C TYR A 37 23.59 7.35 -20.41
N ASP A 38 23.33 6.06 -20.61
CA ASP A 38 24.28 5.17 -21.29
C ASP A 38 24.26 5.51 -22.78
N THR A 39 25.22 6.35 -23.18
CA THR A 39 25.36 6.84 -24.55
C THR A 39 26.39 6.02 -25.32
N TYR A 40 26.15 5.83 -26.62
CA TYR A 40 27.07 5.18 -27.54
C TYR A 40 27.17 5.99 -28.84
N GLN A 41 28.22 5.72 -29.61
CA GLN A 41 28.43 6.33 -30.92
C GLN A 41 27.72 5.49 -31.98
N THR A 42 26.88 6.12 -32.79
CA THR A 42 26.28 5.48 -33.97
C THR A 42 27.32 5.30 -35.07
N ASP A 43 27.04 4.47 -36.08
CA ASP A 43 27.90 4.30 -37.28
C ASP A 43 28.16 5.62 -38.02
N SER A 44 27.32 6.63 -37.78
CA SER A 44 27.45 8.00 -38.32
C SER A 44 28.32 8.94 -37.47
N GLY A 45 28.86 8.48 -36.34
CA GLY A 45 29.67 9.28 -35.41
C GLY A 45 28.87 10.27 -34.56
N SER A 46 27.54 10.13 -34.51
CA SER A 46 26.67 10.93 -33.63
C SER A 46 26.39 10.19 -32.32
N PRO A 47 26.49 10.83 -31.16
CA PRO A 47 26.14 10.22 -29.88
C PRO A 47 24.64 9.93 -29.82
N ALA A 48 24.28 8.75 -29.35
CA ALA A 48 22.91 8.29 -29.23
C ALA A 48 22.70 7.49 -27.93
N TYR A 49 21.45 7.30 -27.55
CA TYR A 49 21.06 6.40 -26.47
C TYR A 49 19.82 5.60 -26.87
N ILE A 50 19.60 4.45 -26.24
CA ILE A 50 18.39 3.66 -26.45
C ILE A 50 17.34 4.07 -25.44
N TYR A 51 16.16 4.48 -25.92
CA TYR A 51 14.99 4.73 -25.10
C TYR A 51 13.82 3.87 -25.55
N LYS A 52 13.31 3.02 -24.65
CA LYS A 52 12.20 2.09 -24.94
C LYS A 52 12.41 1.27 -26.24
N GLY A 53 13.64 0.80 -26.46
CA GLY A 53 14.01 -0.01 -27.63
C GLY A 53 14.17 0.78 -28.94
N LYS A 54 14.11 2.11 -28.91
CA LYS A 54 14.38 2.97 -30.08
C LYS A 54 15.65 3.78 -29.86
N GLU A 55 16.47 3.87 -30.90
CA GLU A 55 17.64 4.76 -30.94
C GLU A 55 17.19 6.22 -30.98
N VAL A 56 17.73 7.03 -30.07
CA VAL A 56 17.49 8.47 -30.00
C VAL A 56 18.82 9.18 -30.13
N LEU A 57 18.96 9.97 -31.19
CA LEU A 57 20.15 10.78 -31.45
C LEU A 57 20.22 11.96 -30.47
N ILE A 58 21.41 12.22 -29.95
CA ILE A 58 21.70 13.36 -29.08
C ILE A 58 22.23 14.50 -29.94
N SER A 59 21.37 15.49 -30.18
CA SER A 59 21.71 16.69 -30.93
C SER A 59 21.99 17.89 -30.01
N ALA A 60 22.83 18.82 -30.47
CA ALA A 60 23.08 20.12 -29.84
C ALA A 60 23.68 20.05 -28.41
N ILE A 61 24.77 19.29 -28.26
CA ILE A 61 25.56 19.23 -27.03
C ILE A 61 26.35 20.55 -26.87
N VAL A 62 26.23 21.17 -25.71
CA VAL A 62 26.92 22.43 -25.37
C VAL A 62 27.89 22.17 -24.19
N PRO A 63 29.06 22.82 -24.11
CA PRO A 63 29.91 22.71 -22.91
C PRO A 63 29.13 23.11 -21.65
N TYR A 64 29.27 22.36 -20.55
CA TYR A 64 28.56 22.62 -19.28
C TYR A 64 28.64 24.08 -18.83
N GLN A 65 29.80 24.70 -19.02
CA GLN A 65 30.05 26.09 -18.63
C GLN A 65 29.20 27.12 -19.37
N GLN A 66 28.71 26.79 -20.57
CA GLN A 66 27.92 27.67 -21.43
C GLN A 66 26.42 27.42 -21.28
N SER A 67 26.01 26.44 -20.46
CA SER A 67 24.59 26.13 -20.28
C SER A 67 23.88 27.19 -19.41
N PRO A 68 22.77 27.79 -19.88
CA PRO A 68 21.90 28.61 -19.03
C PRO A 68 21.18 27.79 -17.95
N LEU A 69 21.15 26.46 -18.05
CA LEU A 69 20.55 25.55 -17.07
C LEU A 69 21.49 25.15 -15.93
N ARG A 70 22.72 25.68 -15.91
CA ARG A 70 23.64 25.49 -14.79
C ARG A 70 23.08 26.13 -13.51
N GLN A 71 23.32 25.50 -12.35
CA GLN A 71 22.83 25.95 -11.05
C GLN A 71 23.13 27.43 -10.76
N GLU A 72 24.32 27.94 -11.11
CA GLU A 72 24.66 29.37 -10.93
C GLU A 72 23.77 30.34 -11.72
N ASN A 73 23.31 29.92 -12.90
CA ASN A 73 22.41 30.71 -13.74
C ASN A 73 20.96 30.54 -13.29
N LEU A 74 20.57 29.33 -12.89
CA LEU A 74 19.27 29.05 -12.28
C LEU A 74 19.04 29.84 -10.97
N ASN A 75 20.08 30.01 -10.15
CA ASN A 75 20.01 30.80 -8.92
C ASN A 75 19.69 32.29 -9.15
N LYS A 76 19.91 32.79 -10.37
CA LYS A 76 19.66 34.20 -10.74
C LYS A 76 18.29 34.40 -11.38
N LEU A 77 17.59 33.33 -11.71
CA LEU A 77 16.28 33.38 -12.36
C LEU A 77 15.19 33.64 -11.32
N ILE A 78 14.31 34.58 -11.64
CA ILE A 78 13.07 34.87 -10.90
C ILE A 78 11.87 34.22 -11.62
N ASP A 79 11.92 34.21 -12.95
CA ASP A 79 10.89 33.63 -13.83
C ASP A 79 11.26 32.21 -14.32
N ASP A 80 10.35 31.59 -15.07
CA ASP A 80 10.56 30.26 -15.65
C ASP A 80 11.75 30.27 -16.65
N PRO A 81 12.59 29.21 -16.64
CA PRO A 81 13.74 29.11 -17.53
C PRO A 81 13.31 28.98 -18.99
N LEU A 82 14.04 29.64 -19.88
CA LEU A 82 13.76 29.67 -21.31
C LEU A 82 13.89 28.29 -22.00
N LEU A 83 14.70 27.39 -21.43
CA LEU A 83 14.94 26.05 -21.97
C LEU A 83 14.35 24.98 -21.03
N ALA A 84 13.61 24.03 -21.60
CA ALA A 84 13.04 22.91 -20.84
C ALA A 84 14.03 21.77 -20.57
N GLN A 85 15.06 21.62 -21.43
CA GLN A 85 16.14 20.65 -21.28
C GLN A 85 17.32 21.02 -22.17
N GLN A 86 18.54 20.60 -21.81
CA GLN A 86 19.73 20.80 -22.63
C GLN A 86 20.77 19.70 -22.41
N TRP A 87 21.32 19.16 -23.48
CA TRP A 87 22.46 18.23 -23.39
C TRP A 87 23.76 19.01 -23.20
N VAL A 88 24.56 18.57 -22.23
CA VAL A 88 25.85 19.19 -21.91
C VAL A 88 26.97 18.16 -21.84
N SER A 89 28.17 18.59 -22.23
CA SER A 89 29.40 17.82 -22.02
C SER A 89 30.21 18.45 -20.89
N ASP A 90 30.62 17.63 -19.92
CA ASP A 90 31.53 18.01 -18.83
C ASP A 90 33.00 17.94 -19.32
N PRO A 91 34.00 18.57 -18.65
CA PRO A 91 35.40 18.53 -19.07
C PRO A 91 36.01 17.13 -19.19
N ALA A 92 35.35 16.10 -18.65
CA ALA A 92 35.71 14.69 -18.79
C ALA A 92 35.01 13.99 -19.98
N ASP A 93 34.44 14.75 -20.93
CA ASP A 93 33.67 14.27 -22.09
C ASP A 93 32.44 13.41 -21.75
N LYS A 94 31.92 13.54 -20.53
CA LYS A 94 30.70 12.86 -20.11
C LYS A 94 29.47 13.66 -20.57
N ILE A 95 28.65 13.03 -21.41
CA ILE A 95 27.39 13.61 -21.90
C ILE A 95 26.31 13.44 -20.84
N THR A 96 25.69 14.54 -20.44
CA THR A 96 24.59 14.57 -19.46
C THR A 96 23.45 15.45 -19.97
N LEU A 97 22.23 15.15 -19.56
CA LEU A 97 21.05 15.96 -19.87
C LEU A 97 20.70 16.80 -18.64
N LEU A 98 20.76 18.13 -18.79
CA LEU A 98 20.27 19.06 -17.78
C LEU A 98 18.80 19.34 -17.98
N LYS A 99 18.04 19.30 -16.89
CA LYS A 99 16.66 19.82 -16.83
C LYS A 99 16.52 20.74 -15.62
N PRO A 100 15.89 21.91 -15.79
CA PRO A 100 15.55 22.72 -14.64
C PRO A 100 14.37 22.09 -13.92
N ALA A 101 14.46 22.01 -12.60
CA ALA A 101 13.35 21.66 -11.74
C ALA A 101 13.19 22.74 -10.68
N PHE A 102 12.02 22.84 -10.05
CA PHE A 102 11.77 23.89 -9.06
C PHE A 102 11.09 23.35 -7.81
N HIS A 103 11.20 24.12 -6.73
CA HIS A 103 10.41 23.96 -5.52
C HIS A 103 10.06 25.33 -4.90
N PHE A 104 9.02 25.38 -4.07
CA PHE A 104 8.56 26.56 -3.33
C PHE A 104 9.10 26.60 -1.88
N GLY A 105 10.29 26.05 -1.65
CA GLY A 105 10.83 25.90 -0.29
C GLY A 105 9.94 25.02 0.59
N LEU A 106 9.79 25.41 1.87
CA LEU A 106 8.95 24.71 2.86
C LEU A 106 7.49 24.57 2.39
N TRP A 107 7.01 25.52 1.59
CA TRP A 107 5.66 25.49 1.05
C TRP A 107 5.42 24.31 0.11
N SER A 108 6.46 23.74 -0.51
CA SER A 108 6.30 22.54 -1.32
C SER A 108 5.78 21.32 -0.54
N LEU A 109 5.87 21.35 0.79
CA LEU A 109 5.31 20.32 1.67
C LEU A 109 3.89 20.63 2.14
N LEU A 110 3.32 21.80 1.79
CA LEU A 110 2.00 22.23 2.23
C LEU A 110 0.88 21.24 1.85
N PRO A 111 0.79 20.73 0.60
CA PRO A 111 -0.27 19.77 0.24
C PRO A 111 -0.19 18.48 1.07
N ALA A 112 1.04 17.99 1.28
CA ALA A 112 1.33 16.81 2.09
C ALA A 112 0.97 17.03 3.56
N PHE A 113 1.37 18.17 4.12
CA PHE A 113 1.06 18.54 5.49
C PHE A 113 -0.44 18.65 5.73
N ILE A 114 -1.17 19.33 4.84
CA ILE A 114 -2.63 19.44 4.92
C ILE A 114 -3.28 18.05 4.83
N THR A 115 -2.82 17.21 3.89
CA THR A 115 -3.32 15.84 3.74
C THR A 115 -3.12 15.05 5.03
N ILE A 116 -1.90 15.02 5.58
CA ILE A 116 -1.59 14.28 6.81
C ILE A 116 -2.38 14.86 8.00
N ALA A 117 -2.38 16.18 8.19
CA ALA A 117 -3.05 16.83 9.30
C ALA A 117 -4.56 16.58 9.29
N LEU A 118 -5.20 16.67 8.12
CA LEU A 118 -6.62 16.33 7.96
C LEU A 118 -6.84 14.85 8.22
N CYS A 119 -5.99 13.98 7.68
CA CYS A 119 -6.16 12.54 7.83
C CYS A 119 -6.09 12.11 9.31
N LEU A 120 -5.17 12.70 10.08
CA LEU A 120 -5.05 12.47 11.52
C LEU A 120 -6.25 13.02 12.32
N LEU A 121 -6.86 14.12 11.86
CA LEU A 121 -7.94 14.80 12.58
C LEU A 121 -9.34 14.24 12.25
N THR A 122 -9.62 14.06 10.96
CA THR A 122 -10.90 13.57 10.42
C THR A 122 -10.99 12.05 10.49
N ARG A 123 -9.83 11.37 10.53
CA ARG A 123 -9.73 9.91 10.40
C ARG A 123 -10.36 9.39 9.11
N GLU A 124 -10.28 10.19 8.05
CA GLU A 124 -10.90 9.91 6.76
C GLU A 124 -9.93 10.27 5.61
N PRO A 125 -9.46 9.29 4.82
CA PRO A 125 -8.43 9.50 3.80
C PRO A 125 -8.94 10.21 2.53
N LEU A 126 -10.19 10.02 2.11
CA LEU A 126 -10.70 10.55 0.83
C LEU A 126 -10.72 12.08 0.84
N THR A 127 -11.33 12.67 1.85
CA THR A 127 -11.41 14.12 2.08
C THR A 127 -10.03 14.74 2.28
N SER A 128 -9.13 14.01 2.93
CA SER A 128 -7.76 14.44 3.18
C SER A 128 -6.94 14.51 1.89
N LEU A 129 -6.96 13.44 1.09
CA LEU A 129 -6.30 13.38 -0.21
C LEU A 129 -6.88 14.42 -1.17
N PHE A 130 -8.21 14.53 -1.23
CA PHE A 130 -8.87 15.53 -2.08
C PHE A 130 -8.48 16.96 -1.67
N SER A 131 -8.46 17.27 -0.38
CA SER A 131 -8.03 18.59 0.11
C SER A 131 -6.56 18.87 -0.25
N GLY A 132 -5.68 17.88 -0.14
CA GLY A 132 -4.30 17.99 -0.61
C GLY A 132 -4.20 18.29 -2.11
N ILE A 133 -5.01 17.62 -2.93
CA ILE A 133 -5.07 17.85 -4.39
C ILE A 133 -5.47 19.28 -4.68
N VAL A 134 -6.53 19.78 -4.03
CA VAL A 134 -7.00 21.17 -4.25
C VAL A 134 -5.92 22.17 -3.83
N VAL A 135 -5.31 21.99 -2.66
CA VAL A 135 -4.24 22.87 -2.15
C VAL A 135 -3.05 22.86 -3.11
N GLY A 136 -2.59 21.70 -3.55
CA GLY A 136 -1.45 21.61 -4.47
C GLY A 136 -1.75 22.15 -5.86
N SER A 137 -2.96 21.90 -6.39
CA SER A 137 -3.40 22.45 -7.68
C SER A 137 -3.41 23.99 -7.66
N LEU A 138 -3.92 24.59 -6.59
CA LEU A 138 -3.93 26.04 -6.42
C LEU A 138 -2.52 26.63 -6.31
N MET A 139 -1.59 25.94 -5.65
CA MET A 139 -0.18 26.35 -5.62
C MET A 139 0.47 26.37 -7.00
N LEU A 140 0.07 25.46 -7.89
CA LEU A 140 0.53 25.41 -9.28
C LEU A 140 -0.21 26.41 -10.19
N GLY A 141 -1.15 27.20 -9.67
CA GLY A 141 -1.99 28.11 -10.45
C GLY A 141 -3.02 27.39 -11.34
N GLN A 142 -3.27 26.11 -11.11
CA GLN A 142 -4.24 25.30 -11.84
C GLN A 142 -5.60 25.36 -11.11
N TYR A 143 -6.52 26.18 -11.62
CA TYR A 143 -7.87 26.35 -11.04
C TYR A 143 -8.89 25.33 -11.56
N ASP A 144 -8.64 24.76 -12.74
CA ASP A 144 -9.47 23.71 -13.31
C ASP A 144 -9.01 22.33 -12.83
N LEU A 145 -9.64 21.84 -11.77
CA LEU A 145 -9.31 20.53 -11.19
C LEU A 145 -9.66 19.38 -12.12
N THR A 146 -10.59 19.56 -13.06
CA THR A 146 -11.09 18.47 -13.91
C THR A 146 -10.19 18.25 -15.12
N ASP A 147 -10.17 19.21 -16.05
CA ASP A 147 -9.51 19.06 -17.34
C ASP A 147 -8.00 19.30 -17.25
N ALA A 148 -7.54 20.10 -16.27
CA ALA A 148 -6.11 20.40 -16.12
C ALA A 148 -5.39 19.45 -15.16
N VAL A 149 -6.09 18.87 -14.18
CA VAL A 149 -5.46 18.11 -13.07
C VAL A 149 -5.89 16.64 -13.08
N ILE A 150 -7.17 16.35 -12.83
CA ILE A 150 -7.67 14.98 -12.64
C ILE A 150 -7.51 14.15 -13.91
N ILE A 151 -8.02 14.64 -15.05
CA ILE A 151 -7.98 13.89 -16.31
C ILE A 151 -6.53 13.64 -16.76
N PRO A 152 -5.63 14.65 -16.84
CA PRO A 152 -4.26 14.43 -17.26
C PRO A 152 -3.47 13.55 -16.29
N SER A 153 -3.69 13.66 -14.98
CA SER A 153 -3.01 12.83 -13.98
C SER A 153 -3.41 11.36 -14.12
N LEU A 154 -4.70 11.07 -14.31
CA LEU A 154 -5.19 9.71 -14.55
C LEU A 154 -4.77 9.15 -15.92
N ALA A 155 -4.67 10.01 -16.94
CA ALA A 155 -4.25 9.60 -18.28
C ALA A 155 -2.74 9.36 -18.41
N LYS A 156 -1.91 10.14 -17.69
CA LYS A 156 -0.44 9.95 -17.64
C LYS A 156 -0.07 8.60 -17.01
N GLU A 157 -0.88 8.11 -16.07
CA GLU A 157 -0.65 6.84 -15.38
C GLU A 157 -1.51 5.71 -15.94
N GLY A 158 -1.04 5.05 -17.02
CA GLY A 158 -1.66 3.82 -17.52
C GLY A 158 -1.80 2.71 -16.46
N THR A 159 -0.94 2.76 -15.44
CA THR A 159 -1.03 1.99 -14.20
C THR A 159 -2.37 2.17 -13.48
N ALA A 160 -2.88 3.40 -13.31
CA ALA A 160 -4.11 3.64 -12.54
C ALA A 160 -5.31 2.89 -13.14
N ALA A 161 -5.42 2.86 -14.47
CA ALA A 161 -6.47 2.13 -15.17
C ALA A 161 -6.35 0.60 -15.00
N LEU A 162 -5.13 0.05 -15.05
CA LEU A 162 -4.88 -1.38 -14.81
C LEU A 162 -5.23 -1.79 -13.37
N LEU A 163 -4.97 -0.90 -12.41
CA LEU A 163 -5.29 -1.13 -10.99
C LEU A 163 -6.77 -1.03 -10.67
N LEU A 164 -7.47 -0.09 -11.28
CA LEU A 164 -8.93 0.00 -11.18
C LEU A 164 -9.57 -1.28 -11.74
N LEU A 165 -9.13 -1.71 -12.93
CA LEU A 165 -9.60 -2.96 -13.51
C LEU A 165 -9.32 -4.15 -12.59
N TYR A 166 -8.12 -4.23 -12.01
CA TYR A 166 -7.77 -5.26 -11.05
C TYR A 166 -8.74 -5.27 -9.85
N LEU A 167 -8.97 -4.12 -9.21
CA LEU A 167 -9.84 -4.01 -8.04
C LEU A 167 -11.26 -4.48 -8.40
N TRP A 168 -11.74 -4.13 -9.58
CA TRP A 168 -13.06 -4.55 -10.05
C TRP A 168 -13.14 -6.05 -10.33
N LEU A 169 -12.11 -6.65 -10.91
CA LEU A 169 -12.05 -8.11 -11.12
C LEU A 169 -11.98 -8.87 -9.79
N LEU A 170 -11.20 -8.38 -8.83
CA LEU A 170 -11.13 -8.90 -7.46
C LEU A 170 -12.50 -8.81 -6.78
N GLY A 171 -13.10 -7.61 -6.75
CA GLY A 171 -14.41 -7.38 -6.18
C GLY A 171 -15.46 -8.29 -6.79
N GLY A 172 -15.47 -8.41 -8.12
CA GLY A 172 -16.35 -9.32 -8.85
C GLY A 172 -16.19 -10.79 -8.45
N LEU A 173 -14.96 -11.29 -8.40
CA LEU A 173 -14.67 -12.70 -8.07
C LEU A 173 -15.14 -13.02 -6.65
N LEU A 174 -14.83 -12.11 -5.73
CA LEU A 174 -15.22 -12.20 -4.34
C LEU A 174 -16.74 -12.12 -4.15
N GLY A 175 -17.42 -11.27 -4.93
CA GLY A 175 -18.88 -11.18 -4.96
C GLY A 175 -19.55 -12.48 -5.41
N ILE A 176 -18.99 -13.16 -6.42
CA ILE A 176 -19.47 -14.48 -6.87
C ILE A 176 -19.23 -15.54 -5.78
N TRP A 177 -18.07 -15.53 -5.12
CA TRP A 177 -17.80 -16.46 -4.00
C TRP A 177 -18.74 -16.29 -2.82
N SER A 178 -19.12 -15.05 -2.51
CA SER A 178 -20.11 -14.74 -1.49
C SER A 178 -21.49 -15.31 -1.87
N LYS A 179 -21.96 -15.06 -3.11
CA LYS A 179 -23.25 -15.58 -3.60
C LYS A 179 -23.30 -17.10 -3.78
N THR A 180 -22.18 -17.73 -4.09
CA THR A 180 -22.11 -19.21 -4.23
C THR A 180 -21.97 -19.91 -2.88
N GLY A 181 -21.56 -19.19 -1.82
CA GLY A 181 -21.18 -19.80 -0.54
C GLY A 181 -19.93 -20.68 -0.63
N ALA A 182 -19.15 -20.54 -1.71
CA ALA A 182 -18.01 -21.41 -2.03
C ALA A 182 -16.96 -21.46 -0.92
N ALA A 183 -16.67 -20.29 -0.34
CA ALA A 183 -15.70 -20.20 0.74
C ALA A 183 -16.19 -20.81 2.05
N GLN A 184 -17.49 -20.68 2.39
CA GLN A 184 -18.08 -21.35 3.54
C GLN A 184 -18.12 -22.88 3.34
N ALA A 185 -18.28 -23.36 2.11
CA ALA A 185 -18.18 -24.80 1.82
C ALA A 185 -16.75 -25.32 2.08
N PHE A 186 -15.74 -24.58 1.63
CA PHE A 186 -14.33 -24.91 1.86
C PHE A 186 -13.97 -24.89 3.35
N ALA A 187 -14.42 -23.86 4.06
CA ALA A 187 -14.31 -23.70 5.51
C ALA A 187 -14.83 -24.92 6.30
N ASN A 188 -16.06 -25.34 5.98
CA ASN A 188 -16.72 -26.46 6.64
C ASN A 188 -15.98 -27.78 6.36
N TYR A 189 -15.50 -27.97 5.12
CA TYR A 189 -14.69 -29.13 4.75
C TYR A 189 -13.39 -29.20 5.56
N MET A 190 -12.63 -28.10 5.64
CA MET A 190 -11.39 -28.05 6.42
C MET A 190 -11.64 -28.33 7.91
N THR A 191 -12.75 -27.81 8.43
CA THR A 191 -13.19 -28.02 9.81
C THR A 191 -13.46 -29.50 10.11
N LEU A 192 -14.26 -30.17 9.28
CA LEU A 192 -14.67 -31.55 9.51
C LEU A 192 -13.51 -32.55 9.43
N HIS A 193 -12.52 -32.29 8.58
CA HIS A 193 -11.47 -33.27 8.29
C HIS A 193 -10.16 -33.05 9.07
N TYR A 194 -9.84 -31.82 9.48
CA TYR A 194 -8.51 -31.50 10.01
C TYR A 194 -8.48 -31.05 11.48
N VAL A 195 -9.62 -30.68 12.07
CA VAL A 195 -9.63 -30.06 13.40
C VAL A 195 -9.97 -31.05 14.50
N ARG A 196 -9.02 -31.25 15.42
CA ARG A 196 -9.08 -32.26 16.50
C ARG A 196 -9.10 -31.65 17.92
N GLY A 197 -8.82 -30.36 18.07
CA GLY A 197 -8.74 -29.63 19.34
C GLY A 197 -8.21 -28.19 19.19
N PRO A 198 -7.94 -27.47 20.30
CA PRO A 198 -7.61 -26.04 20.28
C PRO A 198 -6.37 -25.70 19.44
N ARG A 199 -5.30 -26.50 19.55
CA ARG A 199 -4.07 -26.30 18.76
C ARG A 199 -4.34 -26.44 17.26
N SER A 200 -5.01 -27.52 16.85
CA SER A 200 -5.33 -27.72 15.44
C SER A 200 -6.29 -26.66 14.92
N ALA A 201 -7.24 -26.18 15.73
CA ALA A 201 -8.15 -25.10 15.34
C ALA A 201 -7.35 -23.84 14.99
N LYS A 202 -6.46 -23.39 15.89
CA LYS A 202 -5.62 -22.21 15.65
C LYS A 202 -4.69 -22.36 14.44
N VAL A 203 -4.01 -23.50 14.29
CA VAL A 203 -3.11 -23.75 13.14
C VAL A 203 -3.89 -23.76 11.82
N ILE A 204 -5.08 -24.33 11.80
CA ILE A 204 -5.94 -24.35 10.61
C ILE A 204 -6.44 -22.94 10.32
N SER A 205 -6.85 -22.17 11.32
CA SER A 205 -7.23 -20.77 11.13
C SER A 205 -6.09 -19.92 10.57
N TRP A 206 -4.87 -20.11 11.08
CA TRP A 206 -3.68 -19.43 10.57
C TRP A 206 -3.38 -19.83 9.12
N PHE A 207 -3.45 -21.13 8.80
CA PHE A 207 -3.26 -21.62 7.44
C PHE A 207 -4.33 -21.09 6.47
N LEU A 208 -5.60 -21.03 6.91
CA LEU A 208 -6.69 -20.46 6.14
C LEU A 208 -6.44 -18.98 5.85
N GLY A 209 -6.02 -18.20 6.85
CA GLY A 209 -5.62 -16.80 6.63
C GLY A 209 -4.52 -16.66 5.57
N ILE A 210 -3.49 -17.49 5.65
CA ILE A 210 -2.41 -17.54 4.63
C ILE A 210 -2.92 -17.96 3.26
N LEU A 211 -3.90 -18.86 3.18
CA LEU A 211 -4.46 -19.29 1.91
C LEU A 211 -5.35 -18.21 1.29
N PHE A 212 -6.06 -17.45 2.12
CA PHE A 212 -7.03 -16.44 1.71
C PHE A 212 -6.47 -15.00 1.70
N PHE A 213 -5.15 -14.82 1.60
CA PHE A 213 -4.42 -13.54 1.71
C PHE A 213 -4.70 -12.47 0.62
N GLN A 214 -5.75 -12.61 -0.19
CA GLN A 214 -6.00 -11.78 -1.40
C GLN A 214 -6.49 -10.35 -1.13
N GLY A 215 -6.85 -10.00 0.11
CA GLY A 215 -7.19 -8.63 0.51
C GLY A 215 -7.70 -8.55 1.96
N GLY A 216 -7.34 -7.48 2.68
CA GLY A 216 -7.56 -7.37 4.13
C GLY A 216 -9.01 -7.65 4.55
N THR A 217 -9.94 -6.80 4.13
CA THR A 217 -11.36 -6.83 4.52
C THR A 217 -12.04 -8.17 4.21
N MET A 218 -11.91 -8.67 2.99
CA MET A 218 -12.60 -9.90 2.58
C MET A 218 -11.92 -11.15 3.13
N SER A 219 -10.59 -11.16 3.26
CA SER A 219 -9.88 -12.23 3.95
C SER A 219 -10.33 -12.33 5.41
N THR A 220 -10.40 -11.20 6.13
CA THR A 220 -10.87 -11.20 7.53
C THR A 220 -12.31 -11.70 7.68
N VAL A 221 -13.22 -11.28 6.80
CA VAL A 221 -14.62 -11.76 6.85
C VAL A 221 -14.68 -13.25 6.58
N LEU A 222 -14.04 -13.67 5.49
CA LEU A 222 -14.11 -15.05 5.03
C LEU A 222 -13.49 -16.01 6.01
N VAL A 223 -12.26 -15.74 6.44
CA VAL A 223 -11.54 -16.55 7.42
C VAL A 223 -12.28 -16.50 8.75
N GLY A 224 -12.68 -15.31 9.21
CA GLY A 224 -13.34 -15.15 10.51
C GLY A 224 -14.65 -15.91 10.64
N THR A 225 -15.57 -15.80 9.67
CA THR A 225 -16.86 -16.52 9.70
C THR A 225 -16.67 -18.03 9.55
N THR A 226 -15.64 -18.43 8.81
CA THR A 226 -15.22 -19.82 8.61
C THR A 226 -14.71 -20.45 9.90
N VAL A 227 -13.80 -19.76 10.60
CA VAL A 227 -13.05 -20.34 11.72
C VAL A 227 -13.76 -20.20 13.05
N ARG A 228 -14.72 -19.28 13.18
CA ARG A 228 -15.40 -19.04 14.46
C ARG A 228 -16.13 -20.28 14.99
N PRO A 229 -17.08 -20.91 14.28
CA PRO A 229 -17.81 -22.06 14.82
C PRO A 229 -16.86 -23.21 15.23
N LEU A 230 -15.73 -23.28 14.54
CA LEU A 230 -14.68 -24.23 14.79
C LEU A 230 -13.90 -23.92 16.08
N ALA A 231 -13.46 -22.68 16.23
CA ALA A 231 -12.71 -22.21 17.38
C ALA A 231 -13.53 -22.31 18.67
N ASP A 232 -14.82 -21.96 18.59
CA ASP A 232 -15.75 -22.02 19.70
C ASP A 232 -15.90 -23.47 20.20
N LYS A 233 -16.08 -24.43 19.27
CA LYS A 233 -16.14 -25.86 19.60
C LYS A 233 -14.83 -26.41 20.17
N ALA A 234 -13.71 -25.80 19.79
CA ALA A 234 -12.38 -26.18 20.24
C ALA A 234 -11.91 -25.43 21.51
N ASN A 235 -12.78 -24.62 22.14
CA ASN A 235 -12.48 -23.80 23.32
C ASN A 235 -11.27 -22.86 23.13
N VAL A 236 -11.20 -22.17 21.98
CA VAL A 236 -10.22 -21.11 21.75
C VAL A 236 -10.86 -19.76 22.07
N SER A 237 -10.16 -18.91 22.83
CA SER A 237 -10.66 -17.57 23.17
C SER A 237 -10.91 -16.72 21.92
N HIS A 238 -11.93 -15.86 21.94
CA HIS A 238 -12.22 -15.01 20.79
C HIS A 238 -11.09 -13.99 20.56
N GLU A 239 -10.37 -13.54 21.59
CA GLU A 239 -9.20 -12.67 21.45
C GLU A 239 -8.06 -13.35 20.67
N GLU A 240 -7.76 -14.63 20.97
CA GLU A 240 -6.77 -15.39 20.20
C GLU A 240 -7.20 -15.54 18.74
N MET A 241 -8.48 -15.82 18.51
CA MET A 241 -9.03 -16.00 17.17
C MET A 241 -9.02 -14.71 16.36
N SER A 242 -9.49 -13.60 16.91
CA SER A 242 -9.42 -12.30 16.24
C SER A 242 -7.99 -11.94 15.88
N TYR A 243 -7.03 -12.16 16.79
CA TYR A 243 -5.63 -11.86 16.53
C TYR A 243 -5.02 -12.72 15.42
N ILE A 244 -5.37 -14.01 15.34
CA ILE A 244 -4.95 -14.89 14.23
C ILE A 244 -5.54 -14.41 12.92
N VAL A 245 -6.85 -14.15 12.86
CA VAL A 245 -7.54 -13.70 11.65
C VAL A 245 -7.00 -12.37 11.15
N ASP A 246 -6.79 -11.40 12.03
CA ASP A 246 -6.30 -10.06 11.69
C ASP A 246 -4.84 -10.10 11.21
N SER A 247 -3.95 -10.77 11.95
CA SER A 247 -2.54 -10.85 11.57
C SER A 247 -2.27 -11.68 10.32
N THR A 248 -3.22 -12.51 9.91
CA THR A 248 -3.18 -13.26 8.65
C THR A 248 -4.00 -12.60 7.55
N ALA A 249 -4.34 -11.32 7.71
CA ALA A 249 -4.93 -10.48 6.67
C ALA A 249 -3.88 -9.54 6.05
N SER A 250 -3.74 -8.32 6.56
CA SER A 250 -2.85 -7.30 6.00
C SER A 250 -1.35 -7.66 6.08
N PRO A 251 -0.81 -8.24 7.18
CA PRO A 251 0.60 -8.61 7.24
C PRO A 251 1.02 -9.66 6.21
N ILE A 252 0.28 -10.76 6.08
CA ILE A 252 0.62 -11.79 5.10
C ILE A 252 0.50 -11.29 3.66
N ALA A 253 -0.44 -10.37 3.39
CA ALA A 253 -0.61 -9.75 2.07
C ALA A 253 0.62 -8.95 1.63
N THR A 254 1.47 -8.55 2.57
CA THR A 254 2.75 -7.87 2.31
C THR A 254 3.86 -8.84 1.90
N ILE A 255 3.80 -10.08 2.41
CA ILE A 255 4.84 -11.11 2.20
C ILE A 255 4.53 -11.93 0.95
N ILE A 256 3.31 -12.46 0.86
CA ILE A 256 2.86 -13.19 -0.31
C ILE A 256 2.28 -12.18 -1.27
N ALA A 257 3.16 -11.58 -2.07
CA ALA A 257 2.80 -10.45 -2.91
C ALA A 257 2.19 -10.88 -4.26
N PHE A 258 1.30 -11.89 -4.24
CA PHE A 258 0.50 -12.34 -5.39
C PHE A 258 -0.94 -11.84 -5.28
N ASN A 259 -1.10 -10.59 -4.87
CA ASN A 259 -2.38 -9.91 -4.68
C ASN A 259 -2.33 -8.50 -5.32
N ALA A 260 -3.25 -7.62 -4.92
CA ALA A 260 -3.34 -6.24 -5.42
C ALA A 260 -2.13 -5.36 -5.14
N TRP A 261 -1.42 -5.66 -4.04
CA TRP A 261 -0.58 -4.71 -3.36
C TRP A 261 0.64 -4.31 -4.19
N PRO A 262 1.38 -5.21 -4.87
CA PRO A 262 2.48 -4.81 -5.73
C PRO A 262 2.04 -3.84 -6.81
N ALA A 263 0.89 -4.12 -7.43
CA ALA A 263 0.37 -3.31 -8.50
C ALA A 263 -0.03 -1.92 -7.96
N TYR A 264 -0.69 -1.88 -6.81
CA TYR A 264 -1.09 -0.63 -6.15
C TYR A 264 0.13 0.21 -5.76
N VAL A 265 1.06 -0.41 -5.03
CA VAL A 265 2.21 0.27 -4.45
C VAL A 265 3.21 0.69 -5.51
N GLN A 266 3.41 -0.09 -6.59
CA GLN A 266 4.32 0.33 -7.67
C GLN A 266 3.89 1.65 -8.31
N ALA A 267 2.59 1.98 -8.32
CA ALA A 267 2.11 3.28 -8.82
C ALA A 267 2.61 4.45 -7.98
N LEU A 268 2.78 4.24 -6.67
CA LEU A 268 3.03 5.29 -5.70
C LEU A 268 4.52 5.57 -5.48
N ILE A 269 5.41 4.69 -5.96
CA ILE A 269 6.85 4.75 -5.67
C ILE A 269 7.70 5.27 -6.84
N PHE A 270 7.10 5.84 -7.87
CA PHE A 270 7.86 6.41 -8.97
C PHE A 270 8.71 7.60 -8.51
N VAL A 271 10.02 7.52 -8.73
CA VAL A 271 10.98 8.61 -8.45
C VAL A 271 11.73 8.97 -9.75
N PRO A 272 11.65 10.24 -10.23
CA PRO A 272 12.38 10.66 -11.43
C PRO A 272 13.89 10.51 -11.27
N GLY A 273 14.55 9.98 -12.31
CA GLY A 273 16.02 9.83 -12.33
C GLY A 273 16.54 8.60 -11.61
N VAL A 274 15.66 7.79 -11.00
CA VAL A 274 16.02 6.50 -10.41
C VAL A 274 15.78 5.40 -11.45
N SER A 275 16.86 4.82 -11.96
CA SER A 275 16.80 3.82 -13.04
C SER A 275 15.98 2.58 -12.65
N PHE A 276 16.19 2.06 -11.43
CA PHE A 276 15.47 0.88 -10.91
C PHE A 276 14.01 1.15 -10.49
N LEU A 277 13.51 2.38 -10.65
CA LEU A 277 12.09 2.73 -10.48
C LEU A 277 11.46 3.35 -11.74
N ALA A 278 12.20 3.35 -12.86
CA ALA A 278 11.84 4.10 -14.06
C ALA A 278 10.59 3.53 -14.74
N THR A 279 10.52 2.22 -14.90
CA THR A 279 9.37 1.56 -15.53
C THR A 279 8.47 0.87 -14.51
N GLU A 280 7.23 0.55 -14.91
CA GLU A 280 6.31 -0.25 -14.09
C GLU A 280 6.92 -1.63 -13.73
N THR A 281 7.67 -2.23 -14.67
CA THR A 281 8.32 -3.53 -14.43
C THR A 281 9.44 -3.40 -13.41
N ASP A 282 10.24 -2.33 -13.48
CA ASP A 282 11.32 -2.09 -12.50
C ASP A 282 10.76 -1.88 -11.10
N ARG A 283 9.68 -1.10 -10.96
CA ARG A 283 9.02 -0.87 -9.67
C ARG A 283 8.37 -2.13 -9.10
N LEU A 284 7.82 -3.00 -9.94
CA LEU A 284 7.36 -4.32 -9.51
C LEU A 284 8.53 -5.20 -9.03
N ASN A 285 9.63 -5.24 -9.78
CA ASN A 285 10.83 -5.99 -9.39
C ASN A 285 11.42 -5.46 -8.08
N PHE A 286 11.45 -4.14 -7.91
CA PHE A 286 11.85 -3.47 -6.67
C PHE A 286 10.95 -3.86 -5.49
N PHE A 287 9.62 -3.90 -5.70
CA PHE A 287 8.67 -4.38 -4.68
C PHE A 287 9.01 -5.81 -4.25
N PHE A 288 9.15 -6.74 -5.21
CA PHE A 288 9.44 -8.14 -4.90
C PHE A 288 10.80 -8.31 -4.20
N SER A 289 11.80 -7.55 -4.62
CA SER A 289 13.13 -7.53 -3.99
C SER A 289 13.10 -6.93 -2.58
N SER A 290 12.09 -6.12 -2.26
CA SER A 290 11.91 -5.53 -0.94
C SER A 290 11.21 -6.44 0.08
N ILE A 291 10.58 -7.55 -0.36
CA ILE A 291 9.84 -8.47 0.52
C ILE A 291 10.70 -9.01 1.68
N PRO A 292 11.98 -9.42 1.49
CA PRO A 292 12.83 -9.88 2.59
C PRO A 292 13.02 -8.85 3.71
N PHE A 293 12.91 -7.55 3.40
CA PHE A 293 12.99 -6.47 4.38
C PHE A 293 11.66 -6.19 5.08
N SER A 294 10.57 -6.89 4.76
CA SER A 294 9.28 -6.73 5.45
C SER A 294 9.24 -7.40 6.83
N PHE A 295 10.16 -6.98 7.70
CA PHE A 295 10.43 -7.61 8.99
C PHE A 295 9.22 -7.61 9.91
N TYR A 296 8.45 -6.52 10.00
CA TYR A 296 7.25 -6.49 10.84
C TYR A 296 6.23 -7.52 10.39
N ALA A 297 5.89 -7.56 9.10
CA ALA A 297 4.93 -8.51 8.55
C ALA A 297 5.40 -9.95 8.80
N LEU A 298 6.70 -10.22 8.62
CA LEU A 298 7.31 -11.52 8.91
C LEU A 298 7.14 -11.90 10.38
N PHE A 299 7.43 -10.98 11.31
CA PHE A 299 7.30 -11.23 12.74
C PHE A 299 5.84 -11.30 13.20
N ALA A 300 4.92 -10.56 12.59
CA ALA A 300 3.50 -10.65 12.88
C ALA A 300 2.94 -12.02 12.48
N VAL A 301 3.22 -12.49 11.26
CA VAL A 301 2.79 -13.80 10.75
C VAL A 301 3.47 -14.95 11.49
N LEU A 302 4.77 -14.84 11.76
CA LEU A 302 5.50 -15.84 12.53
C LEU A 302 5.03 -15.88 13.98
N GLY A 303 4.79 -14.70 14.58
CA GLY A 303 4.20 -14.57 15.91
C GLY A 303 2.87 -15.30 15.99
N THR A 304 1.96 -15.07 15.05
CA THR A 304 0.66 -15.78 15.07
C THR A 304 0.77 -17.28 14.83
N LEU A 305 1.76 -17.74 14.06
CA LEU A 305 2.08 -19.17 13.96
C LEU A 305 2.52 -19.73 15.31
N LEU A 306 3.45 -19.06 15.99
CA LEU A 306 3.94 -19.47 17.31
C LEU A 306 2.79 -19.52 18.33
N LEU A 307 1.90 -18.53 18.33
CA LEU A 307 0.68 -18.55 19.16
C LEU A 307 -0.21 -19.75 18.80
N SER A 308 -0.34 -20.06 17.51
CA SER A 308 -1.19 -21.16 17.03
C SER A 308 -0.70 -22.53 17.49
N VAL A 309 0.62 -22.70 17.65
CA VAL A 309 1.24 -23.91 18.22
C VAL A 309 1.39 -23.87 19.76
N ASN A 310 0.72 -22.92 20.44
CA ASN A 310 0.74 -22.67 21.89
C ASN A 310 2.06 -22.13 22.49
N ILE A 311 2.90 -21.48 21.70
CA ILE A 311 4.02 -20.69 22.21
C ILE A 311 3.51 -19.27 22.45
N THR A 312 3.20 -18.91 23.70
CA THR A 312 2.49 -17.65 24.04
C THR A 312 3.37 -16.58 24.68
N MET A 313 4.70 -16.80 24.75
CA MET A 313 5.62 -15.94 25.50
C MET A 313 5.62 -14.48 25.01
N PHE A 314 5.60 -14.27 23.69
CA PHE A 314 5.61 -12.94 23.06
C PHE A 314 4.21 -12.32 22.92
N SER A 315 3.14 -13.08 23.13
CA SER A 315 1.74 -12.68 22.85
C SER A 315 1.18 -11.67 23.86
N GLY A 316 1.94 -11.32 24.90
CA GLY A 316 1.53 -10.39 25.95
C GLY A 316 0.59 -11.02 27.00
N LYS A 317 0.37 -10.28 28.10
CA LYS A 317 -0.42 -10.78 29.23
C LYS A 317 -1.88 -11.06 28.86
N ARG A 318 -2.52 -10.19 28.07
CA ARG A 318 -3.94 -10.31 27.71
C ARG A 318 -4.27 -11.60 26.94
N ILE A 319 -3.49 -11.92 25.90
CA ILE A 319 -3.70 -13.16 25.13
C ILE A 319 -3.44 -14.38 26.01
N ARG A 320 -2.42 -14.34 26.89
CA ARG A 320 -2.15 -15.45 27.83
C ARG A 320 -3.27 -15.67 28.85
N ASP A 321 -3.81 -14.59 29.40
CA ASP A 321 -4.91 -14.64 30.35
C ASP A 321 -6.20 -15.15 29.67
N ALA A 322 -6.47 -14.71 28.43
CA ALA A 322 -7.59 -15.21 27.61
C ALA A 322 -7.44 -16.70 27.27
N HIS A 323 -6.23 -17.12 26.91
CA HIS A 323 -5.90 -18.53 26.66
C HIS A 323 -6.14 -19.40 27.90
N GLN A 324 -5.67 -18.96 29.07
CA GLN A 324 -5.88 -19.69 30.33
C GLN A 324 -7.35 -19.72 30.73
N ARG A 325 -8.10 -18.63 30.54
CA ARG A 325 -9.54 -18.55 30.80
C ARG A 325 -10.31 -19.57 29.95
N ALA A 326 -10.11 -19.57 28.63
CA ALA A 326 -10.80 -20.49 27.74
C ALA A 326 -10.51 -21.97 28.09
N LEU A 327 -9.27 -22.29 28.47
CA LEU A 327 -8.89 -23.66 28.85
C LEU A 327 -9.42 -24.12 30.21
N THR A 328 -9.50 -23.22 31.20
CA THR A 328 -9.84 -23.60 32.59
C THR A 328 -11.33 -23.45 32.91
N THR A 329 -11.99 -22.44 32.36
CA THR A 329 -13.39 -22.14 32.67
C THR A 329 -14.34 -22.40 31.50
N GLY A 330 -13.81 -22.61 30.28
CA GLY A 330 -14.61 -22.71 29.06
C GLY A 330 -15.22 -21.39 28.59
N GLN A 331 -14.90 -20.27 29.24
CA GLN A 331 -15.40 -18.95 28.86
C GLN A 331 -14.52 -18.35 27.76
N LEU A 332 -15.09 -18.22 26.56
CA LEU A 332 -14.38 -17.71 25.37
C LEU A 332 -14.19 -16.19 25.41
N ASP A 333 -15.10 -15.46 26.05
CA ASP A 333 -15.10 -14.01 26.19
C ASP A 333 -14.62 -13.54 27.55
N ALA A 334 -14.08 -12.31 27.62
CA ALA A 334 -13.73 -11.65 28.86
C ALA A 334 -14.97 -11.22 29.67
N HIS A 335 -14.81 -11.07 30.98
CA HIS A 335 -15.90 -10.62 31.86
C HIS A 335 -16.33 -9.18 31.51
N GLY A 336 -17.58 -9.02 31.06
CA GLY A 336 -18.14 -7.73 30.64
C GLY A 336 -17.89 -7.37 29.17
N ALA A 337 -17.31 -8.28 28.38
CA ALA A 337 -17.19 -8.15 26.93
C ALA A 337 -18.56 -7.95 26.28
N ARG A 338 -18.62 -7.15 25.22
CA ARG A 338 -19.79 -6.98 24.37
C ARG A 338 -19.45 -7.43 22.95
N PRO A 339 -19.47 -8.75 22.69
CA PRO A 339 -19.20 -9.31 21.37
C PRO A 339 -19.90 -8.55 20.25
N LEU A 340 -19.13 -8.09 19.28
CA LEU A 340 -19.71 -7.66 18.01
C LEU A 340 -20.12 -8.94 17.27
N SER A 341 -21.40 -9.04 16.90
CA SER A 341 -21.88 -10.17 16.10
C SER A 341 -22.78 -9.67 14.98
N ALA A 342 -22.24 -9.58 13.78
CA ALA A 342 -23.06 -9.40 12.59
C ALA A 342 -23.62 -10.76 12.16
N LYS A 343 -24.82 -11.09 12.64
CA LYS A 343 -25.58 -12.25 12.15
C LYS A 343 -25.79 -12.21 10.63
N GLU A 344 -25.76 -11.02 10.05
CA GLU A 344 -25.87 -10.77 8.60
C GLU A 344 -24.63 -11.19 7.82
N LEU A 345 -23.42 -11.05 8.37
CA LEU A 345 -22.17 -11.51 7.73
C LEU A 345 -22.01 -13.04 7.81
N GLN A 346 -22.73 -13.71 8.71
CA GLN A 346 -22.73 -15.17 8.85
C GLN A 346 -23.62 -15.86 7.81
N HIS A 347 -24.53 -15.12 7.16
CA HIS A 347 -25.40 -15.67 6.14
C HIS A 347 -24.84 -15.35 4.75
N CYS A 348 -24.27 -16.35 4.09
CA CYS A 348 -24.05 -16.28 2.65
C CYS A 348 -25.42 -16.20 1.98
N ASP A 349 -25.61 -15.22 1.09
CA ASP A 349 -26.85 -15.06 0.31
C ASP A 349 -26.88 -16.05 -0.86
N VAL A 350 -26.89 -17.34 -0.51
CA VAL A 350 -26.91 -18.44 -1.46
C VAL A 350 -28.32 -18.60 -2.03
N PRO A 351 -28.50 -18.52 -3.35
CA PRO A 351 -29.81 -18.72 -3.97
C PRO A 351 -30.46 -20.04 -3.59
N SER A 352 -31.77 -20.05 -3.40
CA SER A 352 -32.52 -21.26 -3.09
C SER A 352 -32.34 -22.31 -4.19
N GLY A 353 -31.97 -23.53 -3.78
CA GLY A 353 -31.67 -24.64 -4.70
C GLY A 353 -30.22 -24.72 -5.21
N TYR A 354 -29.36 -23.76 -4.83
CA TYR A 354 -27.92 -23.83 -5.10
C TYR A 354 -27.19 -24.57 -3.97
N ASN A 355 -26.38 -25.57 -4.32
CA ASN A 355 -25.60 -26.35 -3.37
C ASN A 355 -24.13 -25.93 -3.41
N PRO A 356 -23.59 -25.24 -2.39
CA PRO A 356 -22.19 -24.83 -2.36
C PRO A 356 -21.23 -26.02 -2.41
N HIS A 357 -20.14 -25.92 -3.16
CA HIS A 357 -19.10 -26.94 -3.24
C HIS A 357 -17.69 -26.36 -3.13
N VAL A 358 -16.79 -27.08 -2.46
CA VAL A 358 -15.40 -26.69 -2.17
C VAL A 358 -14.62 -26.30 -3.45
N LEU A 359 -14.87 -27.01 -4.56
CA LEU A 359 -14.19 -26.77 -5.84
C LEU A 359 -14.50 -25.41 -6.47
N GLU A 360 -15.64 -24.80 -6.17
CA GLU A 360 -15.99 -23.45 -6.65
C GLU A 360 -15.06 -22.39 -6.07
N PHE A 361 -14.47 -22.69 -4.92
CA PHE A 361 -13.46 -21.87 -4.30
C PHE A 361 -12.05 -22.23 -4.78
N VAL A 362 -11.70 -23.52 -4.72
CA VAL A 362 -10.34 -24.00 -5.00
C VAL A 362 -9.94 -23.81 -6.46
N LEU A 363 -10.82 -24.09 -7.43
CA LEU A 363 -10.46 -24.05 -8.85
C LEU A 363 -10.12 -22.62 -9.33
N PRO A 364 -10.93 -21.57 -9.05
CA PRO A 364 -10.56 -20.20 -9.41
C PRO A 364 -9.29 -19.74 -8.69
N LEU A 365 -9.09 -20.09 -7.41
CA LEU A 365 -7.88 -19.72 -6.67
C LEU A 365 -6.62 -20.36 -7.26
N VAL A 366 -6.64 -21.67 -7.54
CA VAL A 366 -5.51 -22.39 -8.15
C VAL A 366 -5.22 -21.85 -9.55
N THR A 367 -6.26 -21.57 -10.34
CA THR A 367 -6.12 -20.99 -11.68
C THR A 367 -5.46 -19.62 -11.63
N LEU A 368 -5.87 -18.77 -10.69
CA LEU A 368 -5.29 -17.46 -10.45
C LEU A 368 -3.80 -17.56 -10.12
N ILE A 369 -3.44 -18.39 -9.13
CA ILE A 369 -2.05 -18.56 -8.70
C ILE A 369 -1.22 -19.15 -9.86
N ALA A 370 -1.74 -20.16 -10.56
CA ALA A 370 -1.05 -20.80 -11.68
C ALA A 370 -0.74 -19.81 -12.80
N ILE A 371 -1.71 -18.97 -13.20
CA ILE A 371 -1.49 -17.95 -14.24
C ILE A 371 -0.53 -16.87 -13.77
N ALA A 372 -0.65 -16.39 -12.53
CA ALA A 372 0.24 -15.36 -11.98
C ALA A 372 1.71 -15.85 -11.94
N VAL A 373 1.93 -17.08 -11.44
CA VAL A 373 3.27 -17.69 -11.38
C VAL A 373 3.80 -18.04 -12.77
N PHE A 374 2.97 -18.62 -13.64
CA PHE A 374 3.36 -18.94 -15.02
C PHE A 374 3.80 -17.69 -15.77
N THR A 375 3.01 -16.62 -15.72
CA THR A 375 3.33 -15.38 -16.42
C THR A 375 4.57 -14.71 -15.83
N PHE A 376 4.78 -14.78 -14.52
CA PHE A 376 6.03 -14.32 -13.90
C PHE A 376 7.26 -15.07 -14.43
N ILE A 377 7.22 -16.41 -14.50
CA ILE A 377 8.35 -17.24 -14.97
C ILE A 377 8.65 -17.02 -16.46
N PHE A 378 7.62 -16.95 -17.31
CA PHE A 378 7.80 -16.94 -18.77
C PHE A 378 7.83 -15.53 -19.38
N LEU A 379 7.15 -14.55 -18.79
CA LEU A 379 7.05 -13.17 -19.29
C LEU A 379 7.82 -12.16 -18.42
N GLY A 380 8.49 -12.62 -17.35
CA GLY A 380 9.24 -11.78 -16.42
C GLY A 380 8.39 -10.85 -15.55
N SER A 381 7.06 -10.90 -15.67
CA SER A 381 6.13 -10.08 -14.88
C SER A 381 4.82 -10.82 -14.65
N PRO A 382 4.24 -10.78 -13.43
CA PRO A 382 2.97 -11.45 -13.17
C PRO A 382 1.83 -10.67 -13.86
N LYS A 383 1.12 -11.30 -14.79
CA LYS A 383 -0.07 -10.72 -15.44
C LYS A 383 -1.30 -10.91 -14.56
N ILE A 384 -1.38 -10.11 -13.50
CA ILE A 384 -2.41 -10.20 -12.46
C ILE A 384 -3.81 -10.02 -13.06
N ASN A 385 -3.98 -9.10 -14.00
CA ASN A 385 -5.25 -8.89 -14.70
C ASN A 385 -5.75 -10.14 -15.45
N TRP A 386 -4.85 -10.90 -16.09
CA TRP A 386 -5.20 -12.15 -16.75
C TRP A 386 -5.59 -13.21 -15.74
N ALA A 387 -4.80 -13.35 -14.67
CA ALA A 387 -5.06 -14.30 -13.59
C ALA A 387 -6.45 -14.08 -12.96
N PHE A 388 -6.77 -12.83 -12.59
CA PHE A 388 -8.06 -12.48 -12.00
C PHE A 388 -9.21 -12.55 -13.00
N GLY A 389 -9.00 -12.13 -14.25
CA GLY A 389 -10.01 -12.23 -15.30
C GLY A 389 -10.41 -13.67 -15.58
N THR A 390 -9.43 -14.57 -15.73
CA THR A 390 -9.71 -16.00 -15.95
C THR A 390 -10.34 -16.65 -14.72
N ALA A 391 -9.88 -16.33 -13.51
CA ALA A 391 -10.48 -16.85 -12.28
C ALA A 391 -11.93 -16.41 -12.11
N LEU A 392 -12.23 -15.13 -12.40
CA LEU A 392 -13.59 -14.60 -12.39
C LEU A 392 -14.49 -15.33 -13.39
N LEU A 393 -14.04 -15.49 -14.64
CA LEU A 393 -14.78 -16.20 -15.67
C LEU A 393 -15.01 -17.67 -15.33
N LEU A 394 -14.02 -18.33 -14.73
CA LEU A 394 -14.14 -19.70 -14.26
C LEU A 394 -15.17 -19.82 -13.12
N SER A 395 -15.09 -18.93 -12.13
CA SER A 395 -16.04 -18.87 -11.01
C SER A 395 -17.48 -18.64 -11.51
N ALA A 396 -17.65 -17.66 -12.41
CA ALA A 396 -18.92 -17.38 -13.06
C ALA A 396 -19.44 -18.58 -13.86
N GLY A 397 -18.58 -19.23 -14.65
CA GLY A 397 -18.93 -20.39 -15.46
C GLY A 397 -19.38 -21.59 -14.62
N ILE A 398 -18.68 -21.87 -13.51
CA ILE A 398 -19.07 -22.94 -12.59
C ILE A 398 -20.43 -22.63 -11.95
N ALA A 399 -20.65 -21.39 -11.50
CA ALA A 399 -21.91 -20.97 -10.90
C ALA A 399 -23.10 -21.14 -11.86
N LEU A 400 -22.95 -20.71 -13.11
CA LEU A 400 -23.98 -20.88 -14.14
C LEU A 400 -24.21 -22.36 -14.48
N ALA A 401 -23.15 -23.15 -14.64
CA ALA A 401 -23.25 -24.57 -14.96
C ALA A 401 -23.96 -25.38 -13.87
N LYS A 402 -23.87 -24.94 -12.61
CA LYS A 402 -24.58 -25.51 -11.45
C LYS A 402 -26.00 -25.00 -11.27
N GLY A 403 -26.50 -24.15 -12.18
CA GLY A 403 -27.88 -23.69 -12.19
C GLY A 403 -28.13 -22.36 -11.48
N MET A 404 -27.10 -21.58 -11.15
CA MET A 404 -27.30 -20.20 -10.68
C MET A 404 -27.88 -19.35 -11.82
N SER A 405 -28.89 -18.53 -11.52
CA SER A 405 -29.44 -17.59 -12.51
C SER A 405 -28.42 -16.49 -12.83
N LEU A 406 -28.43 -16.01 -14.07
CA LEU A 406 -27.57 -14.91 -14.49
C LEU A 406 -27.83 -13.64 -13.66
N THR A 407 -29.08 -13.40 -13.25
CA THR A 407 -29.43 -12.27 -12.38
C THR A 407 -28.74 -12.35 -11.02
N ASN A 408 -28.72 -13.52 -10.39
CA ASN A 408 -28.05 -13.72 -9.10
C ASN A 408 -26.53 -13.60 -9.22
N LEU A 409 -25.98 -14.06 -10.35
CA LEU A 409 -24.55 -13.93 -10.65
C LEU A 409 -24.15 -12.46 -10.83
N ILE A 410 -24.92 -11.69 -11.60
CA ILE A 410 -24.68 -10.25 -11.82
C ILE A 410 -24.87 -9.47 -10.51
N ASP A 411 -25.87 -9.83 -9.70
CA ASP A 411 -26.06 -9.22 -8.38
C ASP A 411 -24.86 -9.52 -7.45
N GLY A 412 -24.36 -10.76 -7.46
CA GLY A 412 -23.12 -11.13 -6.76
C GLY A 412 -21.94 -10.29 -7.20
N PHE A 413 -21.71 -10.20 -8.51
CA PHE A 413 -20.65 -9.35 -9.08
C PHE A 413 -20.80 -7.88 -8.67
N GLY A 414 -22.02 -7.32 -8.76
CA GLY A 414 -22.31 -5.94 -8.38
C GLY A 414 -22.09 -5.66 -6.89
N ASN A 415 -22.49 -6.58 -6.01
CA ASN A 415 -22.25 -6.46 -4.57
C ASN A 415 -20.76 -6.57 -4.25
N GLY A 416 -20.04 -7.42 -4.96
CA GLY A 416 -18.58 -7.49 -4.91
C GLY A 416 -17.90 -6.18 -5.32
N LEU A 417 -18.34 -5.56 -6.42
CA LEU A 417 -17.85 -4.24 -6.86
C LEU A 417 -18.09 -3.16 -5.80
N LYS A 418 -19.29 -3.09 -5.20
CA LYS A 418 -19.59 -2.12 -4.12
C LYS A 418 -18.57 -2.21 -2.98
N GLY A 419 -18.09 -3.41 -2.66
CA GLY A 419 -17.09 -3.65 -1.61
C GLY A 419 -15.70 -3.05 -1.88
N VAL A 420 -15.36 -2.74 -3.14
CA VAL A 420 -14.03 -2.24 -3.54
C VAL A 420 -14.04 -0.82 -4.11
N VAL A 421 -15.22 -0.17 -4.21
CA VAL A 421 -15.35 1.20 -4.76
C VAL A 421 -14.53 2.21 -3.97
N LEU A 422 -14.60 2.18 -2.64
CA LEU A 422 -13.89 3.16 -1.80
C LEU A 422 -12.37 3.10 -2.01
N ALA A 423 -11.80 1.88 -2.01
CA ALA A 423 -10.38 1.65 -2.28
C ALA A 423 -9.98 2.15 -3.69
N SER A 424 -10.86 1.95 -4.67
CA SER A 424 -10.65 2.41 -6.06
C SER A 424 -10.55 3.94 -6.14
N VAL A 425 -11.44 4.66 -5.44
CA VAL A 425 -11.43 6.14 -5.40
C VAL A 425 -10.21 6.68 -4.66
N ILE A 426 -9.87 6.10 -3.50
CA ILE A 426 -8.68 6.49 -2.73
C ILE A 426 -7.42 6.34 -3.59
N LEU A 427 -7.28 5.24 -4.33
CA LEU A 427 -6.18 5.04 -5.26
C LEU A 427 -6.13 6.12 -6.36
N MET A 428 -7.25 6.46 -6.98
CA MET A 428 -7.27 7.52 -8.00
C MET A 428 -6.77 8.85 -7.42
N LEU A 429 -7.24 9.23 -6.24
CA LEU A 429 -6.78 10.45 -5.56
C LEU A 429 -5.30 10.36 -5.16
N ALA A 430 -4.82 9.20 -4.76
CA ALA A 430 -3.42 8.94 -4.43
C ALA A 430 -2.47 9.24 -5.60
N VAL A 431 -2.83 8.75 -6.79
CA VAL A 431 -2.05 8.99 -8.02
C VAL A 431 -2.02 10.48 -8.36
N ILE A 432 -3.17 11.16 -8.23
CA ILE A 432 -3.28 12.59 -8.51
C ILE A 432 -2.43 13.41 -7.53
N ILE A 433 -2.52 13.16 -6.22
CA ILE A 433 -1.70 13.90 -5.22
C ILE A 433 -0.21 13.60 -5.40
N GLY A 434 0.16 12.37 -5.78
CA GLY A 434 1.55 12.02 -6.09
C GLY A 434 2.09 12.81 -7.28
N SER A 435 1.32 12.92 -8.35
CA SER A 435 1.67 13.75 -9.52
C SER A 435 1.83 15.23 -9.13
N ILE A 436 0.88 15.78 -8.36
CA ILE A 436 0.92 17.17 -7.89
C ILE A 436 2.13 17.41 -6.96
N SER A 437 2.40 16.51 -6.02
CA SER A 437 3.54 16.63 -5.09
C SER A 437 4.88 16.66 -5.84
N LYS A 438 4.99 15.86 -6.90
CA LYS A 438 6.13 15.87 -7.81
C LYS A 438 6.24 17.18 -8.59
N GLU A 439 5.15 17.69 -9.15
CA GLU A 439 5.14 18.95 -9.91
C GLU A 439 5.48 20.17 -9.04
N ILE A 440 5.08 20.17 -7.76
CA ILE A 440 5.37 21.24 -6.78
C ILE A 440 6.83 21.20 -6.26
N GLY A 441 7.55 20.11 -6.51
CA GLY A 441 8.94 19.95 -6.08
C GLY A 441 9.11 19.62 -4.60
N GLY A 442 8.13 18.95 -3.98
CA GLY A 442 8.23 18.53 -2.57
C GLY A 442 9.50 17.72 -2.27
N GLY A 443 9.78 16.72 -3.11
CA GLY A 443 11.00 15.92 -3.00
C GLY A 443 12.28 16.75 -3.17
N LEU A 444 12.28 17.69 -4.11
CA LEU A 444 13.43 18.56 -4.41
C LEU A 444 13.81 19.46 -3.24
N TYR A 445 12.81 20.05 -2.57
CA TYR A 445 13.05 20.85 -1.37
C TYR A 445 13.67 20.03 -0.23
N LEU A 446 13.18 18.81 -0.03
CA LEU A 446 13.72 17.92 0.99
C LEU A 446 15.18 17.57 0.69
N VAL A 447 15.55 17.35 -0.57
CA VAL A 447 16.95 17.14 -0.99
C VAL A 447 17.80 18.36 -0.62
N SER A 448 17.36 19.56 -0.99
CA SER A 448 18.18 20.77 -0.88
C SER A 448 18.36 21.28 0.56
N GLN A 449 17.52 20.87 1.51
CA GLN A 449 17.60 21.30 2.91
C GLN A 449 17.92 20.18 3.91
N LEU A 450 17.44 18.96 3.68
CA LEU A 450 17.53 17.87 4.66
C LEU A 450 18.57 16.80 4.31
N GLY A 451 19.05 16.74 3.06
CA GLY A 451 20.02 15.74 2.62
C GLY A 451 21.29 15.71 3.47
N GLU A 452 21.81 16.89 3.83
CA GLU A 452 23.04 17.03 4.62
C GLU A 452 22.83 16.91 6.14
N GLN A 453 21.62 17.18 6.64
CA GLN A 453 21.36 17.31 8.08
C GLN A 453 20.71 16.07 8.71
N LEU A 454 20.01 15.24 7.94
CA LEU A 454 19.30 14.07 8.44
C LEU A 454 20.16 12.81 8.31
N PRO A 455 20.64 12.19 9.41
CA PRO A 455 21.46 10.98 9.30
C PRO A 455 20.71 9.85 8.59
N TYR A 456 21.31 9.22 7.59
CA TYR A 456 20.66 8.18 6.79
C TYR A 456 20.02 7.06 7.64
N TRP A 457 20.67 6.66 8.74
CA TRP A 457 20.20 5.57 9.61
C TRP A 457 18.92 5.89 10.39
N ILE A 458 18.57 7.17 10.60
CA ILE A 458 17.36 7.54 11.37
C ILE A 458 16.11 7.64 10.49
N LEU A 459 16.27 7.85 9.18
CA LEU A 459 15.13 8.02 8.26
C LEU A 459 14.16 6.83 8.27
N PRO A 460 14.61 5.57 8.18
CA PRO A 460 13.72 4.40 8.28
C PRO A 460 12.83 4.41 9.54
N LEU A 461 13.39 4.82 10.69
CA LEU A 461 12.67 4.87 11.96
C LEU A 461 11.59 5.98 11.96
N ILE A 462 11.93 7.14 11.41
CA ILE A 462 10.98 8.25 11.26
C ILE A 462 9.82 7.84 10.34
N LEU A 463 10.13 7.22 9.19
CA LEU A 463 9.14 6.75 8.23
C LEU A 463 8.23 5.68 8.85
N GLN A 464 8.79 4.72 9.58
CA GLN A 464 8.04 3.73 10.33
C GLN A 464 7.07 4.41 11.33
N LEU A 465 7.57 5.31 12.18
CA LEU A 465 6.74 5.95 13.21
C LEU A 465 5.62 6.79 12.62
N ILE A 466 5.91 7.59 11.59
CA ILE A 466 4.91 8.44 10.93
C ILE A 466 3.82 7.58 10.31
N THR A 467 4.19 6.51 9.58
CA THR A 467 3.21 5.61 8.96
C THR A 467 2.41 4.82 9.97
N MET A 468 3.01 4.37 11.08
CA MET A 468 2.27 3.77 12.20
C MET A 468 1.22 4.73 12.76
N VAL A 469 1.58 6.00 12.99
CA VAL A 469 0.65 7.00 13.54
C VAL A 469 -0.47 7.35 12.56
N ILE A 470 -0.16 7.55 11.28
CA ILE A 470 -1.15 7.82 10.24
C ILE A 470 -2.10 6.63 10.10
N ALA A 471 -1.58 5.42 9.93
CA ALA A 471 -2.41 4.24 9.75
C ALA A 471 -3.23 3.89 11.01
N PHE A 472 -2.68 4.07 12.21
CA PHE A 472 -3.42 3.88 13.45
C PHE A 472 -4.56 4.88 13.59
N SER A 473 -4.33 6.14 13.19
CA SER A 473 -5.33 7.21 13.30
C SER A 473 -6.43 7.08 12.25
N THR A 474 -6.11 6.54 11.08
CA THR A 474 -7.02 6.45 9.91
C THR A 474 -7.68 5.08 9.76
N GLY A 475 -7.10 4.04 10.36
CA GLY A 475 -7.58 2.67 10.25
C GLY A 475 -7.38 2.06 8.86
N THR A 476 -6.42 2.54 8.05
CA THR A 476 -6.22 2.02 6.70
C THR A 476 -4.74 1.98 6.28
N SER A 477 -4.29 0.80 5.85
CA SER A 477 -2.98 0.62 5.22
C SER A 477 -2.93 1.25 3.83
N TRP A 478 -3.96 1.05 3.01
CA TRP A 478 -4.05 1.59 1.65
C TRP A 478 -4.05 3.12 1.64
N GLY A 479 -4.87 3.76 2.48
CA GLY A 479 -4.87 5.22 2.60
C GLY A 479 -3.53 5.77 3.07
N THR A 480 -2.83 5.05 3.95
CA THR A 480 -1.50 5.47 4.42
C THR A 480 -0.45 5.34 3.32
N TYR A 481 -0.48 4.28 2.50
CA TYR A 481 0.39 4.14 1.32
C TYR A 481 0.24 5.30 0.35
N ALA A 482 -1.00 5.66 0.03
CA ALA A 482 -1.33 6.79 -0.84
C ALA A 482 -0.67 8.11 -0.40
N ILE A 483 -0.59 8.31 0.91
CA ILE A 483 -0.06 9.54 1.50
C ILE A 483 1.46 9.46 1.64
N ALA A 484 1.98 8.33 2.12
CA ALA A 484 3.36 8.22 2.57
C ALA A 484 4.35 7.93 1.42
N PHE A 485 4.05 7.03 0.49
CA PHE A 485 5.02 6.64 -0.55
C PHE A 485 5.45 7.78 -1.48
N PRO A 486 4.54 8.64 -1.99
CA PRO A 486 4.95 9.75 -2.85
C PRO A 486 5.89 10.75 -2.18
N LEU A 487 5.95 10.76 -0.84
CA LEU A 487 6.80 11.64 -0.04
C LEU A 487 8.08 10.93 0.41
N ALA A 488 7.93 9.70 0.90
CA ALA A 488 9.01 8.93 1.49
C ALA A 488 10.04 8.48 0.45
N MET A 489 9.59 8.05 -0.75
CA MET A 489 10.50 7.50 -1.76
C MET A 489 11.44 8.56 -2.35
N PRO A 490 10.96 9.77 -2.74
CA PRO A 490 11.87 10.83 -3.16
C PRO A 490 12.81 11.28 -2.05
N LEU A 491 12.33 11.35 -0.79
CA LEU A 491 13.17 11.72 0.36
C LEU A 491 14.26 10.67 0.64
N ALA A 492 13.94 9.39 0.55
CA ALA A 492 14.92 8.32 0.71
C ALA A 492 16.02 8.42 -0.36
N TRP A 493 15.63 8.61 -1.63
CA TRP A 493 16.60 8.81 -2.70
C TRP A 493 17.48 10.05 -2.47
N ALA A 494 16.88 11.15 -1.99
CA ALA A 494 17.58 12.39 -1.70
C ALA A 494 18.69 12.23 -0.65
N VAL A 495 18.34 11.65 0.50
CA VAL A 495 19.28 11.39 1.59
C VAL A 495 20.38 10.45 1.12
N CYS A 496 20.01 9.46 0.30
CA CYS A 496 20.94 8.51 -0.26
C CYS A 496 22.04 9.19 -1.10
N GLN A 497 21.62 10.02 -2.05
CA GLN A 497 22.54 10.74 -2.94
C GLN A 497 23.39 11.76 -2.19
N SER A 498 22.79 12.48 -1.23
CA SER A 498 23.48 13.51 -0.45
C SER A 498 24.60 12.97 0.42
N GLN A 499 24.47 11.74 0.92
CA GLN A 499 25.44 11.13 1.83
C GLN A 499 26.35 10.12 1.13
N GLY A 500 26.21 9.96 -0.19
CA GLY A 500 27.11 9.13 -1.00
C GLY A 500 27.10 7.66 -0.60
N LEU A 501 25.93 7.13 -0.22
CA LEU A 501 25.76 5.74 0.18
C LEU A 501 26.13 4.76 -0.95
N GLU A 502 26.82 3.68 -0.60
CA GLU A 502 27.38 2.73 -1.57
C GLU A 502 26.30 1.91 -2.26
N ASN A 503 25.22 1.56 -1.54
CA ASN A 503 24.14 0.71 -2.04
C ASN A 503 22.78 1.43 -1.95
N PRO A 504 22.52 2.38 -2.86
CA PRO A 504 21.29 3.17 -2.82
C PRO A 504 20.00 2.35 -2.95
N GLU A 505 20.06 1.25 -3.71
CA GLU A 505 18.91 0.38 -3.91
C GLU A 505 18.49 -0.29 -2.59
N ILE A 506 19.43 -0.84 -1.81
CA ILE A 506 19.16 -1.48 -0.52
C ILE A 506 18.58 -0.46 0.47
N TYR A 507 19.17 0.73 0.54
CA TYR A 507 18.66 1.80 1.39
C TYR A 507 17.21 2.15 1.07
N MET A 508 16.91 2.34 -0.22
CA MET A 508 15.55 2.60 -0.68
C MET A 508 14.61 1.44 -0.39
N MET A 509 15.02 0.18 -0.55
CA MET A 509 14.21 -0.99 -0.21
C MET A 509 13.88 -1.04 1.29
N VAL A 510 14.82 -0.66 2.15
CA VAL A 510 14.57 -0.57 3.60
C VAL A 510 13.57 0.55 3.91
N CYS A 511 13.78 1.76 3.40
CA CYS A 511 12.83 2.87 3.58
C CYS A 511 11.44 2.51 3.06
N PHE A 512 11.36 1.90 1.88
CA PHE A 512 10.15 1.36 1.31
C PHE A 512 9.47 0.35 2.25
N ALA A 513 10.21 -0.63 2.75
CA ALA A 513 9.70 -1.64 3.67
C ALA A 513 9.20 -1.02 4.98
N THR A 514 9.85 0.02 5.50
CA THR A 514 9.41 0.70 6.73
C THR A 514 8.06 1.40 6.56
N VAL A 515 7.84 2.04 5.41
CA VAL A 515 6.56 2.69 5.07
C VAL A 515 5.47 1.64 4.89
N LEU A 516 5.79 0.57 4.15
CA LEU A 516 4.89 -0.55 3.90
C LEU A 516 4.43 -1.16 5.23
N ASN A 517 5.38 -1.57 6.06
CA ASN A 517 5.13 -2.30 7.29
C ASN A 517 4.58 -1.43 8.43
N GLY A 518 5.02 -0.16 8.54
CA GLY A 518 4.47 0.77 9.52
C GLY A 518 3.00 1.07 9.27
N SER A 519 2.60 1.15 7.99
CA SER A 519 1.18 1.30 7.63
C SER A 519 0.36 0.06 7.98
N VAL A 520 0.89 -1.16 7.74
CA VAL A 520 0.21 -2.40 8.15
C VAL A 520 0.05 -2.47 9.66
N PHE A 521 1.09 -2.14 10.43
CA PHE A 521 1.01 -2.12 11.89
C PHE A 521 -0.11 -1.19 12.36
N GLY A 522 -0.16 0.04 11.84
CA GLY A 522 -1.12 1.02 12.30
C GLY A 522 -2.54 0.60 11.95
N ASP A 523 -2.76 0.09 10.73
CA ASP A 523 -4.04 -0.47 10.29
C ASP A 523 -4.51 -1.57 11.25
N GLN A 524 -3.67 -2.58 11.45
CA GLN A 524 -3.95 -3.72 12.32
C GLN A 524 -4.23 -3.30 13.78
N CYS A 525 -3.52 -2.31 14.31
CA CYS A 525 -3.71 -1.89 15.70
C CYS A 525 -4.85 -0.89 15.88
N SER A 526 -5.44 -0.35 14.80
CA SER A 526 -6.42 0.73 14.89
C SER A 526 -7.80 0.23 15.31
N PRO A 527 -8.47 0.86 16.29
CA PRO A 527 -9.83 0.51 16.69
C PRO A 527 -10.90 0.89 15.66
N ILE A 528 -10.54 1.68 14.65
CA ILE A 528 -11.46 2.10 13.58
C ILE A 528 -11.16 1.42 12.25
N SER A 529 -10.14 0.55 12.19
CA SER A 529 -9.81 -0.18 10.96
C SER A 529 -10.89 -1.19 10.63
N ASP A 530 -11.23 -1.26 9.35
CA ASP A 530 -12.13 -2.23 8.75
C ASP A 530 -11.67 -3.65 9.09
N THR A 531 -10.37 -3.94 8.94
CA THR A 531 -9.81 -5.27 9.18
C THR A 531 -9.88 -5.65 10.66
N THR A 532 -9.60 -4.72 11.56
CA THR A 532 -9.73 -4.90 13.01
C THR A 532 -11.18 -5.12 13.43
N ILE A 533 -12.10 -4.29 12.93
CA ILE A 533 -13.52 -4.36 13.24
C ILE A 533 -14.12 -5.67 12.71
N LEU A 534 -13.80 -6.03 11.46
CA LEU A 534 -14.32 -7.24 10.85
C LEU A 534 -13.71 -8.49 11.49
N SER A 535 -12.43 -8.49 11.86
CA SER A 535 -11.82 -9.59 12.61
C SER A 535 -12.55 -9.82 13.92
N ALA A 536 -12.76 -8.77 14.72
CA ALA A 536 -13.51 -8.87 15.99
C ALA A 536 -14.97 -9.34 15.75
N MET A 537 -15.66 -8.74 14.79
CA MET A 537 -17.06 -9.02 14.49
C MET A 537 -17.31 -10.43 13.96
N THR A 538 -16.42 -10.93 13.09
CA THR A 538 -16.57 -12.23 12.44
C THR A 538 -16.15 -13.38 13.34
N THR A 539 -15.20 -13.15 14.25
CA THR A 539 -14.77 -14.11 15.28
C THR A 539 -15.55 -14.01 16.59
N GLY A 540 -16.38 -12.98 16.76
CA GLY A 540 -17.23 -12.83 17.95
C GLY A 540 -16.54 -12.19 19.16
N CYS A 541 -15.39 -11.54 18.97
CA CYS A 541 -14.70 -10.82 20.04
C CYS A 541 -15.30 -9.43 20.27
N ASP A 542 -15.16 -8.92 21.51
CA ASP A 542 -15.30 -7.49 21.75
C ASP A 542 -14.16 -6.74 21.03
N LEU A 543 -14.52 -5.67 20.30
CA LEU A 543 -13.56 -4.89 19.51
C LEU A 543 -12.40 -4.37 20.34
N MET A 544 -12.70 -3.86 21.54
CA MET A 544 -11.69 -3.24 22.37
C MET A 544 -10.79 -4.29 23.02
N ASP A 545 -11.30 -5.48 23.31
CA ASP A 545 -10.49 -6.60 23.78
C ASP A 545 -9.55 -7.10 22.68
N HIS A 546 -10.01 -7.17 21.41
CA HIS A 546 -9.16 -7.46 20.26
C HIS A 546 -8.04 -6.43 20.09
N VAL A 547 -8.37 -5.13 19.96
CA VAL A 547 -7.39 -4.03 19.83
C VAL A 547 -6.35 -4.07 20.94
N LYS A 548 -6.80 -4.23 22.18
CA LYS A 548 -5.93 -4.23 23.37
C LYS A 548 -5.05 -5.45 23.50
N SER A 549 -5.50 -6.60 22.99
CA SER A 549 -4.76 -7.86 23.07
C SER A 549 -3.68 -7.94 21.99
N GLN A 550 -3.95 -7.43 20.79
CA GLN A 550 -2.98 -7.45 19.68
C GLN A 550 -1.90 -6.38 19.74
N LEU A 551 -2.14 -5.24 20.41
CA LEU A 551 -1.19 -4.12 20.46
C LEU A 551 0.18 -4.54 21.00
N VAL A 552 0.22 -5.41 22.02
CA VAL A 552 1.47 -5.87 22.65
C VAL A 552 2.32 -6.71 21.68
N PRO A 553 1.84 -7.84 21.13
CA PRO A 553 2.64 -8.61 20.19
C PRO A 553 2.99 -7.83 18.92
N ALA A 554 2.08 -7.00 18.40
CA ALA A 554 2.38 -6.13 17.26
C ALA A 554 3.51 -5.14 17.57
N THR A 555 3.53 -4.55 18.76
CA THR A 555 4.59 -3.59 19.16
C THR A 555 5.94 -4.28 19.31
N PHE A 556 5.96 -5.51 19.82
CA PHE A 556 7.19 -6.32 19.86
C PHE A 556 7.72 -6.59 18.44
N ALA A 557 6.85 -7.00 17.52
CA ALA A 557 7.22 -7.20 16.12
C ALA A 557 7.74 -5.91 15.47
N ALA A 558 7.07 -4.78 15.69
CA ALA A 558 7.46 -3.48 15.14
C ALA A 558 8.79 -2.96 15.70
N THR A 559 9.03 -3.18 16.99
CA THR A 559 10.30 -2.80 17.65
C THR A 559 11.46 -3.64 17.12
N PHE A 560 11.25 -4.95 16.98
CA PHE A 560 12.30 -5.83 16.46
C PHE A 560 12.59 -5.54 14.97
N ALA A 561 11.56 -5.23 14.18
CA ALA A 561 11.72 -4.76 12.81
C ALA A 561 12.53 -3.45 12.74
N ALA A 562 12.25 -2.48 13.62
CA ALA A 562 12.98 -1.22 13.71
C ALA A 562 14.48 -1.41 13.94
N CYS A 563 14.84 -2.31 14.88
CA CYS A 563 16.23 -2.67 15.15
C CYS A 563 16.91 -3.29 13.92
N LEU A 564 16.24 -4.22 13.24
CA LEU A 564 16.79 -4.88 12.06
C LEU A 564 16.93 -3.95 10.85
N TRP A 565 15.99 -3.04 10.62
CA TRP A 565 16.14 -2.03 9.57
C TRP A 565 17.32 -1.10 9.83
N THR A 566 17.46 -0.63 11.08
CA THR A 566 18.60 0.22 11.48
C THR A 566 19.93 -0.52 11.29
N LEU A 567 19.98 -1.79 11.70
CA LEU A 567 21.17 -2.63 11.51
C LEU A 567 21.47 -2.88 10.04
N THR A 568 20.44 -3.14 9.23
CA THR A 568 20.59 -3.37 7.78
C THR A 568 21.17 -2.15 7.11
N VAL A 569 20.65 -0.97 7.43
CA VAL A 569 21.13 0.29 6.87
C VAL A 569 22.56 0.57 7.31
N TYR A 570 22.91 0.33 8.58
CA TYR A 570 24.27 0.56 9.05
C TYR A 570 25.32 -0.38 8.42
N LEU A 571 24.93 -1.62 8.09
CA LEU A 571 25.86 -2.63 7.57
C LEU A 571 25.94 -2.70 6.04
N PHE A 572 24.85 -2.34 5.34
CA PHE A 572 24.70 -2.64 3.92
C PHE A 572 24.31 -1.45 3.05
N ALA A 573 23.90 -0.31 3.61
CA ALA A 573 23.49 0.85 2.82
C ALA A 573 24.67 1.72 2.39
#